data_AF-A0AAQ4FCN4-F1
#
_entry.id   AF-A0AAQ4FCN4-F1
#
_cell.length_a   1.000
_cell.length_b   1.000
_cell.length_c   1.000
_cell.angle_alpha   90.00
_cell.angle_beta   90.00
_cell.angle_gamma   90.00
#
_symmetry.space_group_name_H-M   'P 1'
#
loop_
_entity.id
_entity.type
_entity.pdbx_description
1 polymer ?
#
loop_
_entity_poly.entity_id
_entity_poly.type
_entity_poly.pdbx_seq_one_letter_code
_entity_poly.pdbx_strand_id
1 'polypeptide(L)'
;MPRCGKQFKLYDLIVPSLELDITDALENSPRFCYVCGKQATHECWDCFRPDVGLEVISYCRSCSDTVHKHHSRETHKTATFENDFGEGATPRKISMRLFAIVCIETSHYVCFVKCPVKDSTKPEWCFFDSMADREGGEDGHNIPKVEKYADAEVWLGPKGLEKLRGISENSIQMLPGKTRRVFRDAYMCMYENPLVMKYK
;
A
#
# COMPACT_ATOMS: atom_id res chain seq x y z
N MET A 1 8.67 5.49 0.88
CA MET A 1 9.35 5.28 -0.43
C MET A 1 10.82 5.00 -0.16
N PRO A 2 11.42 3.94 -0.70
CA PRO A 2 12.81 3.57 -0.45
C PRO A 2 13.76 4.70 -0.90
N ARG A 3 14.62 5.15 0.02
CA ARG A 3 15.64 6.18 -0.20
C ARG A 3 16.94 5.67 0.42
N CYS A 4 18.09 5.92 -0.21
CA CYS A 4 19.37 5.39 0.27
C CYS A 4 20.50 6.40 0.10
N GLY A 5 21.05 6.87 1.24
CA GLY A 5 22.29 7.64 1.28
C GLY A 5 22.32 8.83 0.30
N LYS A 6 23.35 8.86 -0.57
CA LYS A 6 23.60 9.94 -1.54
C LYS A 6 22.55 10.01 -2.66
N GLN A 7 21.85 8.91 -2.94
CA GLN A 7 20.74 8.88 -3.90
C GLN A 7 19.44 9.04 -3.10
N PHE A 8 18.96 10.28 -3.05
CA PHE A 8 17.76 10.68 -2.29
C PHE A 8 16.49 9.89 -2.67
N LYS A 9 16.46 9.14 -3.77
CA LYS A 9 15.39 8.24 -4.22
C LYS A 9 15.98 6.99 -4.87
N LEU A 10 15.48 5.80 -4.50
CA LEU A 10 15.92 4.51 -5.10
C LEU A 10 15.16 4.13 -6.38
N TYR A 11 13.94 4.65 -6.54
CA TYR A 11 13.08 4.35 -7.68
C TYR A 11 12.55 5.66 -8.27
N ASP A 12 12.49 5.74 -9.59
CA ASP A 12 11.93 6.88 -10.31
C ASP A 12 10.40 6.94 -10.23
N LEU A 13 9.76 5.77 -10.02
CA LEU A 13 8.32 5.62 -9.92
C LEU A 13 7.95 4.60 -8.86
N ILE A 14 7.00 4.94 -8.00
CA ILE A 14 6.33 3.96 -7.15
C ILE A 14 4.81 4.15 -7.27
N VAL A 15 4.12 3.05 -7.54
CA VAL A 15 2.66 3.00 -7.66
C VAL A 15 2.09 2.52 -6.32
N PRO A 16 1.46 3.39 -5.50
CA PRO A 16 0.88 2.96 -4.25
C PRO A 16 -0.37 2.12 -4.50
N SER A 17 -0.49 1.00 -3.80
CA SER A 17 -1.73 0.22 -3.81
C SER A 17 -2.85 1.00 -3.13
N LEU A 18 -4.06 1.00 -3.70
CA LEU A 18 -5.23 1.66 -3.07
C LEU A 18 -5.74 0.91 -1.85
N GLU A 19 -5.54 -0.40 -1.87
CA GLU A 19 -5.81 -1.31 -0.75
C GLU A 19 -4.53 -2.09 -0.48
N LEU A 20 -4.23 -2.27 0.80
CA LEU A 20 -3.11 -3.05 1.28
C LEU A 20 -3.68 -4.25 2.05
N ASP A 21 -3.50 -5.44 1.50
CA ASP A 21 -3.80 -6.67 2.21
C ASP A 21 -2.67 -6.99 3.19
N ILE A 22 -3.00 -7.10 4.48
CA ILE A 22 -2.05 -7.39 5.55
C ILE A 22 -2.32 -8.75 6.19
N THR A 23 -3.24 -9.55 5.65
CA THR A 23 -3.71 -10.81 6.25
C THR A 23 -2.54 -11.73 6.64
N ASP A 24 -1.65 -12.02 5.68
CA ASP A 24 -0.51 -12.91 5.90
C ASP A 24 0.70 -12.23 6.56
N ALA A 25 0.64 -10.91 6.76
CA ALA A 25 1.67 -10.16 7.49
C ALA A 25 1.39 -10.09 9.00
N LEU A 26 0.17 -10.42 9.43
CA LEU A 26 -0.19 -10.46 10.84
C LEU A 26 0.30 -11.76 11.47
N GLU A 27 1.05 -11.64 12.56
CA GLU A 27 1.61 -12.77 13.32
C GLU A 27 0.49 -13.55 14.04
N ASN A 28 -0.36 -12.84 14.76
CA ASN A 28 -1.44 -13.39 15.58
C ASN A 28 -2.79 -13.32 14.85
N SER A 29 -2.86 -13.87 13.63
CA SER A 29 -4.11 -13.95 12.86
C SER A 29 -4.24 -15.28 12.11
N PRO A 30 -5.44 -15.91 12.07
CA PRO A 30 -5.65 -17.09 11.24
C PRO A 30 -5.43 -16.76 9.75
N ARG A 31 -4.52 -17.52 9.10
CA ARG A 31 -4.18 -17.36 7.68
C ARG A 31 -4.87 -18.40 6.81
N PHE A 32 -5.04 -18.09 5.53
CA PHE A 32 -5.54 -19.03 4.53
C PHE A 32 -4.40 -19.96 4.07
N CYS A 33 -4.69 -21.25 3.94
CA CYS A 33 -3.84 -22.18 3.22
C CYS A 33 -3.86 -21.82 1.73
N TYR A 34 -2.69 -21.51 1.16
CA TYR A 34 -2.56 -21.10 -0.23
C TYR A 34 -3.17 -22.10 -1.23
N VAL A 35 -3.13 -23.40 -0.90
CA VAL A 35 -3.54 -24.48 -1.82
C VAL A 35 -5.05 -24.74 -1.77
N CYS A 36 -5.65 -24.77 -0.57
CA CYS A 36 -7.05 -25.21 -0.41
C CYS A 36 -7.98 -24.19 0.25
N GLY A 37 -7.46 -23.03 0.68
CA GLY A 37 -8.25 -21.97 1.33
C GLY A 37 -8.78 -22.31 2.74
N LYS A 38 -8.44 -23.48 3.31
CA LYS A 38 -8.73 -23.80 4.72
C LYS A 38 -7.76 -23.06 5.65
N GLN A 39 -7.96 -23.12 6.96
CA GLN A 39 -7.03 -22.55 7.93
C GLN A 39 -5.62 -23.14 7.77
N ALA A 40 -4.63 -22.27 7.64
CA ALA A 40 -3.23 -22.65 7.64
C ALA A 40 -2.76 -22.93 9.07
N THR A 41 -1.90 -23.92 9.23
CA THR A 41 -1.29 -24.33 10.51
C THR A 41 0.22 -24.37 10.45
N HIS A 42 0.79 -24.27 9.24
CA HIS A 42 2.21 -24.30 8.98
C HIS A 42 2.60 -23.13 8.08
N GLU A 43 3.80 -22.60 8.29
CA GLU A 43 4.47 -21.70 7.37
C GLU A 43 5.79 -22.25 6.85
N CYS A 44 6.21 -21.78 5.69
CA CYS A 44 7.49 -22.10 5.08
C CYS A 44 8.05 -20.85 4.36
N TRP A 45 9.02 -20.19 4.99
CA TRP A 45 9.67 -18.99 4.43
C TRP A 45 10.45 -19.27 3.15
N ASP A 46 10.97 -20.50 2.99
CA ASP A 46 11.66 -20.93 1.77
C ASP A 46 10.71 -21.02 0.56
N CYS A 47 9.38 -21.09 0.78
CA CYS A 47 8.37 -21.02 -0.27
C CYS A 47 8.02 -19.59 -0.72
N PHE A 48 8.61 -18.56 -0.10
CA PHE A 48 8.31 -17.16 -0.44
C PHE A 48 8.63 -16.86 -1.90
N ARG A 49 7.69 -16.18 -2.57
CA ARG A 49 7.80 -15.76 -3.96
C ARG A 49 7.40 -14.29 -4.10
N PRO A 50 8.32 -13.39 -4.51
CA PRO A 50 8.05 -11.97 -4.63
C PRO A 50 6.91 -11.63 -5.61
N ASP A 51 6.68 -12.45 -6.63
CA ASP A 51 5.62 -12.28 -7.63
C ASP A 51 4.22 -12.58 -7.09
N VAL A 52 4.11 -13.34 -5.99
CA VAL A 52 2.82 -13.69 -5.38
C VAL A 52 2.62 -13.01 -4.03
N GLY A 53 3.65 -12.95 -3.18
CA GLY A 53 3.60 -12.32 -1.86
C GLY A 53 3.64 -13.32 -0.71
N LEU A 54 3.15 -12.91 0.47
CA LEU A 54 3.24 -13.72 1.69
C LEU A 54 2.25 -14.88 1.71
N GLU A 55 1.14 -14.81 0.96
CA GLU A 55 0.12 -15.86 0.91
C GLU A 55 0.69 -17.25 0.56
N VAL A 56 1.77 -17.34 -0.24
CA VAL A 56 2.39 -18.62 -0.66
C VAL A 56 3.22 -19.31 0.42
N ILE A 57 3.39 -18.71 1.60
CA ILE A 57 4.14 -19.34 2.69
C ILE A 57 3.22 -20.12 3.64
N SER A 58 1.90 -19.92 3.56
CA SER A 58 0.92 -20.43 4.52
C SER A 58 0.22 -21.71 4.01
N TYR A 59 0.29 -22.79 4.80
CA TYR A 59 -0.28 -24.10 4.45
C TYR A 59 -1.06 -24.74 5.61
N CYS A 60 -2.14 -25.46 5.30
CA CYS A 60 -2.65 -26.45 6.23
C CYS A 60 -1.71 -27.67 6.24
N ARG A 61 -1.77 -28.49 7.29
CA ARG A 61 -0.88 -29.66 7.47
C ARG A 61 -0.77 -30.54 6.22
N SER A 62 -1.90 -31.01 5.68
CA SER A 62 -1.90 -31.93 4.52
C SER A 62 -1.36 -31.30 3.24
N CYS A 63 -1.63 -30.00 3.01
CA CYS A 63 -1.07 -29.27 1.88
C CYS A 63 0.43 -29.05 2.05
N SER A 64 0.89 -28.75 3.27
CA SER A 64 2.32 -28.62 3.56
C SER A 64 3.05 -29.94 3.26
N ASP A 65 2.54 -31.07 3.76
CA ASP A 65 3.11 -32.40 3.51
C ASP A 65 3.15 -32.75 2.02
N THR A 66 2.19 -32.27 1.24
CA THR A 66 2.13 -32.53 -0.21
C THR A 66 3.09 -31.63 -0.99
N VAL A 67 3.11 -30.34 -0.67
CA VAL A 67 3.93 -29.33 -1.35
C VAL A 67 5.42 -29.59 -1.16
N HIS A 68 5.83 -30.02 0.04
CA HIS A 68 7.22 -30.26 0.40
C HIS A 68 7.72 -31.67 0.02
N LYS A 69 6.89 -32.51 -0.61
CA LYS A 69 7.36 -33.73 -1.29
C LYS A 69 7.95 -33.45 -2.68
N HIS A 70 7.75 -32.24 -3.21
CA HIS A 70 8.32 -31.87 -4.48
C HIS A 70 9.84 -31.78 -4.36
N HIS A 71 10.58 -32.32 -5.34
CA HIS A 71 12.05 -32.39 -5.30
C HIS A 71 12.72 -31.01 -5.07
N SER A 72 12.09 -29.93 -5.53
CA SER A 72 12.62 -28.58 -5.37
C SER A 72 12.30 -27.94 -4.00
N ARG A 73 11.58 -28.65 -3.12
CA ARG A 73 11.09 -28.14 -1.83
C ARG A 73 11.31 -29.11 -0.67
N GLU A 74 11.95 -30.24 -0.92
CA GLU A 74 12.19 -31.29 0.09
C GLU A 74 13.11 -30.84 1.23
N THR A 75 13.97 -29.85 0.97
CA THR A 75 14.92 -29.29 1.95
C THR A 75 14.38 -28.07 2.68
N HIS A 76 13.17 -27.61 2.34
CA HIS A 76 12.57 -26.43 2.94
C HIS A 76 12.24 -26.67 4.42
N LYS A 77 12.41 -25.63 5.24
CA LYS A 77 12.09 -25.68 6.66
C LYS A 77 10.66 -25.18 6.89
N THR A 78 9.81 -26.09 7.34
CA THR A 78 8.45 -25.77 7.78
C THR A 78 8.43 -25.47 9.28
N ALA A 79 7.65 -24.48 9.67
CA ALA A 79 7.36 -24.12 11.06
C ALA A 79 5.85 -24.19 11.29
N THR A 80 5.44 -24.54 12.50
CA THR A 80 4.04 -24.50 12.92
C THR A 80 3.71 -23.12 13.49
N PHE A 81 2.54 -22.58 13.17
CA PHE A 81 2.07 -21.37 13.84
C PHE A 81 1.83 -21.64 15.33
N GLU A 82 2.20 -20.68 16.17
CA GLU A 82 1.78 -20.63 17.57
C GLU A 82 0.29 -20.28 17.60
N ASN A 83 -0.57 -21.29 17.45
CA ASN A 83 -2.01 -21.10 17.34
C ASN A 83 -2.66 -20.95 18.72
N ASP A 84 -2.92 -19.72 19.14
CA ASP A 84 -3.85 -19.42 20.26
C ASP A 84 -5.32 -19.36 19.82
N PHE A 85 -5.58 -19.39 18.50
CA PHE A 85 -6.92 -19.31 17.93
C PHE A 85 -7.50 -20.73 17.85
N GLY A 86 -8.37 -21.08 18.80
CA GLY A 86 -8.97 -22.42 18.94
C GLY A 86 -9.53 -23.01 17.63
N GLU A 87 -9.73 -24.33 17.62
CA GLU A 87 -10.25 -25.06 16.46
C GLU A 87 -11.51 -24.38 15.89
N GLY A 88 -11.46 -23.97 14.61
CA GLY A 88 -12.58 -23.33 13.92
C GLY A 88 -12.47 -21.81 13.75
N ALA A 89 -11.33 -21.20 14.08
CA ALA A 89 -11.07 -19.80 13.73
C ALA A 89 -11.02 -19.62 12.20
N THR A 90 -12.07 -19.05 11.62
CA THR A 90 -12.14 -18.79 10.18
C THR A 90 -11.21 -17.65 9.80
N PRO A 91 -10.22 -17.88 8.92
CA PRO A 91 -9.39 -16.81 8.38
C PRO A 91 -10.27 -15.75 7.71
N ARG A 92 -9.90 -14.47 7.89
CA ARG A 92 -10.59 -13.35 7.25
C ARG A 92 -9.57 -12.46 6.59
N LYS A 93 -9.92 -11.95 5.40
CA LYS A 93 -9.09 -10.95 4.72
C LYS A 93 -9.09 -9.67 5.54
N ILE A 94 -7.91 -9.18 5.90
CA ILE A 94 -7.72 -7.91 6.60
C ILE A 94 -7.00 -6.97 5.65
N SER A 95 -7.73 -5.97 5.17
CA SER A 95 -7.19 -4.94 4.28
C SER A 95 -7.29 -3.56 4.90
N MET A 96 -6.36 -2.71 4.49
CA MET A 96 -6.32 -1.29 4.82
C MET A 96 -6.46 -0.47 3.55
N ARG A 97 -7.07 0.71 3.63
CA ARG A 97 -7.27 1.60 2.49
C ARG A 97 -6.28 2.75 2.52
N LEU A 98 -5.66 3.05 1.39
CA LEU A 98 -4.83 4.25 1.23
C LEU A 98 -5.70 5.49 1.41
N PHE A 99 -5.35 6.38 2.33
CA PHE A 99 -6.09 7.62 2.58
C PHE A 99 -5.24 8.88 2.50
N ALA A 100 -3.92 8.77 2.66
CA ALA A 100 -3.02 9.92 2.48
C ALA A 100 -1.68 9.53 1.85
N ILE A 101 -1.11 10.47 1.11
CA ILE A 101 0.20 10.35 0.46
C ILE A 101 0.96 11.65 0.75
N VAL A 102 2.03 11.55 1.52
CA VAL A 102 2.96 12.67 1.73
C VAL A 102 4.00 12.63 0.63
N CYS A 103 4.22 13.75 -0.06
CA CYS A 103 5.20 13.86 -1.14
C CYS A 103 6.28 14.89 -0.80
N ILE A 104 7.50 14.65 -1.27
CA ILE A 104 8.64 15.57 -1.23
C ILE A 104 9.49 15.42 -2.49
N GLU A 105 9.61 16.51 -3.23
CA GLU A 105 10.45 16.60 -4.42
C GLU A 105 11.91 16.90 -4.00
N THR A 106 12.11 18.03 -3.32
CA THR A 106 13.42 18.48 -2.82
C THR A 106 13.41 18.66 -1.29
N SER A 107 12.84 19.76 -0.80
CA SER A 107 12.80 20.15 0.62
C SER A 107 11.40 20.48 1.13
N HIS A 108 10.42 20.59 0.22
CA HIS A 108 9.06 21.00 0.55
C HIS A 108 8.10 19.81 0.56
N TYR A 109 7.49 19.56 1.72
CA TYR A 109 6.48 18.52 1.89
C TYR A 109 5.10 19.03 1.50
N VAL A 110 4.39 18.22 0.73
CA VAL A 110 2.96 18.41 0.41
C VAL A 110 2.21 17.12 0.67
N CYS A 111 0.88 17.19 0.72
CA CYS A 111 0.07 16.03 1.00
C CYS A 111 -1.08 15.87 0.00
N PHE A 112 -1.38 14.63 -0.36
CA PHE A 112 -2.63 14.23 -1.00
C PHE A 112 -3.44 13.46 0.02
N VAL A 113 -4.69 13.85 0.27
CA VAL A 113 -5.54 13.25 1.31
C VAL A 113 -6.92 12.97 0.76
N LYS A 114 -7.50 11.83 1.13
CA LYS A 114 -8.93 11.55 0.93
C LYS A 114 -9.75 12.32 1.97
N CYS A 115 -10.50 13.29 1.52
CA CYS A 115 -11.39 14.09 2.33
C CYS A 115 -12.83 13.55 2.21
N PRO A 116 -13.55 13.36 3.32
CA PRO A 116 -14.99 13.10 3.27
C PRO A 116 -15.69 14.33 2.67
N VAL A 117 -16.71 14.08 1.84
CA VAL A 117 -17.51 15.15 1.22
C VAL A 117 -18.93 15.02 1.73
N LYS A 118 -19.48 16.14 2.20
CA LYS A 118 -20.86 16.21 2.69
C LYS A 118 -21.82 15.74 1.58
N ASP A 119 -22.78 14.90 1.95
CA ASP A 119 -23.79 14.33 1.04
C ASP A 119 -23.23 13.42 -0.08
N SER A 120 -21.98 12.97 0.03
CA SER A 120 -21.36 11.98 -0.88
C SER A 120 -20.94 10.71 -0.13
N THR A 121 -21.19 9.56 -0.75
CA THR A 121 -20.72 8.25 -0.25
C THR A 121 -19.26 7.98 -0.62
N LYS A 122 -18.64 8.82 -1.44
CA LYS A 122 -17.26 8.66 -1.91
C LYS A 122 -16.40 9.84 -1.44
N PRO A 123 -15.28 9.58 -0.74
CA PRO A 123 -14.33 10.63 -0.41
C PRO A 123 -13.63 11.12 -1.68
N GLU A 124 -13.27 12.39 -1.68
CA GLU A 124 -12.54 13.03 -2.77
C GLU A 124 -11.08 13.23 -2.40
N TRP A 125 -10.19 13.16 -3.39
CA TRP A 125 -8.79 13.50 -3.16
C TRP A 125 -8.59 15.01 -3.18
N CYS A 126 -7.92 15.51 -2.15
CA CYS A 126 -7.47 16.88 -2.05
C CYS A 126 -5.94 16.92 -2.04
N PHE A 127 -5.39 17.98 -2.63
CA PHE A 127 -4.00 18.37 -2.56
C PHE A 127 -3.86 19.49 -1.52
N PHE A 128 -2.91 19.35 -0.61
CA PHE A 128 -2.60 20.31 0.43
C PHE A 128 -1.16 20.78 0.32
N ASP A 129 -0.98 22.09 0.29
CA ASP A 129 0.31 22.76 0.32
C ASP A 129 0.31 23.80 1.44
N SER A 130 1.22 23.63 2.40
CA SER A 130 1.33 24.50 3.58
C SER A 130 1.98 25.86 3.28
N MET A 131 2.65 25.99 2.14
CA MET A 131 3.34 27.20 1.69
C MET A 131 2.95 27.55 0.25
N ALA A 132 1.65 27.41 -0.06
CA ALA A 132 1.12 27.59 -1.41
C ALA A 132 1.26 29.04 -1.91
N ASP A 133 1.21 30.00 -0.99
CA ASP A 133 1.38 31.42 -1.26
C ASP A 133 2.03 32.13 -0.05
N ARG A 134 2.43 33.39 -0.21
CA ARG A 134 3.00 34.23 0.86
C ARG A 134 2.46 35.64 0.78
N GLU A 135 1.98 36.15 1.92
CA GLU A 135 1.64 37.55 2.09
C GLU A 135 2.75 38.29 2.86
N GLY A 136 3.24 39.38 2.27
CA GLY A 136 4.30 40.22 2.85
C GLY A 136 5.74 39.77 2.52
N GLY A 137 6.71 40.59 2.96
CA GLY A 137 8.15 40.39 2.75
C GLY A 137 8.80 39.61 3.89
N GLU A 138 9.75 40.23 4.60
CA GLU A 138 10.48 39.61 5.71
C GLU A 138 9.56 39.24 6.89
N ASP A 139 8.71 40.17 7.32
CA ASP A 139 7.68 39.93 8.37
C ASP A 139 6.41 39.25 7.83
N GLY A 140 6.48 38.69 6.62
CA GLY A 140 5.37 38.01 5.97
C GLY A 140 5.07 36.62 6.56
N HIS A 141 3.93 36.06 6.18
CA HIS A 141 3.52 34.72 6.58
C HIS A 141 3.04 33.90 5.37
N ASN A 142 3.11 32.57 5.49
CA ASN A 142 2.69 31.66 4.43
C ASN A 142 1.18 31.45 4.50
N ILE A 143 0.57 31.29 3.32
CA ILE A 143 -0.86 30.99 3.17
C ILE A 143 -0.99 29.54 2.72
N PRO A 144 -1.58 28.65 3.53
CA PRO A 144 -1.83 27.28 3.14
C PRO A 144 -2.99 27.21 2.15
N LYS A 145 -2.93 26.23 1.24
CA LYS A 145 -4.00 25.99 0.27
C LYS A 145 -4.40 24.52 0.24
N VAL A 146 -5.71 24.29 0.22
CA VAL A 146 -6.32 22.99 -0.07
C VAL A 146 -7.03 23.11 -1.41
N GLU A 147 -6.69 22.23 -2.35
CA GLU A 147 -7.29 22.19 -3.68
C GLU A 147 -7.85 20.80 -3.96
N LYS A 148 -8.97 20.72 -4.67
CA LYS A 148 -9.45 19.43 -5.19
C LYS A 148 -8.45 18.88 -6.21
N TYR A 149 -8.09 17.61 -6.08
CA TYR A 149 -7.30 16.91 -7.08
C TYR A 149 -8.25 16.22 -8.07
N ALA A 150 -8.70 16.98 -9.08
CA ALA A 150 -9.75 16.55 -10.02
C ALA A 150 -9.36 15.28 -10.82
N ASP A 151 -8.09 15.13 -11.20
CA ASP A 151 -7.63 13.97 -11.98
C ASP A 151 -7.39 12.72 -11.14
N ALA A 152 -7.67 12.76 -9.83
CA ALA A 152 -7.36 11.66 -8.94
C ALA A 152 -8.05 10.36 -9.34
N GLU A 153 -9.32 10.38 -9.76
CA GLU A 153 -10.01 9.15 -10.18
C GLU A 153 -9.40 8.55 -11.47
N VAL A 154 -8.86 9.41 -12.34
CA VAL A 154 -8.23 8.99 -13.61
C VAL A 154 -6.92 8.25 -13.34
N TRP A 155 -6.15 8.70 -12.35
CA TRP A 155 -4.79 8.19 -12.09
C TRP A 155 -4.67 7.29 -10.86
N LEU A 156 -5.40 7.61 -9.78
CA LEU A 156 -5.50 6.86 -8.52
C LEU A 156 -6.77 6.00 -8.45
N GLY A 157 -7.44 5.78 -9.57
CA GLY A 157 -8.45 4.72 -9.74
C GLY A 157 -7.80 3.41 -10.24
N PRO A 158 -8.49 2.26 -10.13
CA PRO A 158 -7.95 0.94 -10.54
C PRO A 158 -7.37 0.93 -11.96
N LYS A 159 -8.13 1.48 -12.92
CA LYS A 159 -7.69 1.59 -14.33
C LYS A 159 -6.48 2.52 -14.52
N GLY A 160 -6.37 3.56 -13.70
CA GLY A 160 -5.23 4.48 -13.73
C GLY A 160 -3.95 3.82 -13.26
N LEU A 161 -4.02 3.09 -12.16
CA LEU A 161 -2.88 2.34 -11.63
C LEU A 161 -2.44 1.20 -12.56
N GLU A 162 -3.37 0.51 -13.21
CA GLU A 162 -3.05 -0.50 -14.24
C GLU A 162 -2.26 0.11 -15.39
N LYS A 163 -2.67 1.28 -15.90
CA LYS A 163 -1.94 1.99 -16.96
C LYS A 163 -0.53 2.39 -16.52
N LEU A 164 -0.36 2.78 -15.26
CA LEU A 164 0.93 3.21 -14.72
C LEU A 164 1.89 2.04 -14.47
N ARG A 165 1.40 0.81 -14.29
CA ARG A 165 2.26 -0.38 -14.18
C ARG A 165 3.00 -0.72 -15.48
N GLY A 166 2.50 -0.26 -16.63
CA GLY A 166 3.11 -0.50 -17.95
C GLY A 166 3.72 0.75 -18.61
N ILE A 167 3.84 1.86 -17.89
CA ILE A 167 4.29 3.13 -18.46
C ILE A 167 5.83 3.18 -18.57
N SER A 168 6.35 3.70 -19.69
CA SER A 168 7.79 3.93 -19.85
C SER A 168 8.25 5.16 -19.05
N GLU A 169 9.52 5.20 -18.65
CA GLU A 169 10.09 6.34 -17.88
C GLU A 169 9.89 7.69 -18.58
N ASN A 170 10.03 7.74 -19.90
CA ASN A 170 9.83 8.97 -20.69
C ASN A 170 8.38 9.48 -20.61
N SER A 171 7.41 8.57 -20.48
CA SER A 171 6.00 8.91 -20.37
C SER A 171 5.63 9.39 -18.96
N ILE A 172 6.44 9.11 -17.93
CA ILE A 172 6.25 9.62 -16.56
C ILE A 172 6.46 11.13 -16.50
N GLN A 173 7.41 11.67 -17.28
CA GLN A 173 7.67 13.11 -17.34
C GLN A 173 6.46 13.89 -17.90
N MET A 174 5.63 13.22 -18.70
CA MET A 174 4.41 13.77 -19.30
C MET A 174 3.20 13.73 -18.35
N LEU A 175 3.33 13.16 -17.14
CA LEU A 175 2.25 13.16 -16.17
C LEU A 175 1.94 14.59 -15.70
N PRO A 176 0.64 14.92 -15.47
CA PRO A 176 0.25 16.22 -14.92
C PRO A 176 0.94 16.50 -13.58
N GLY A 177 1.22 17.77 -13.25
CA GLY A 177 2.07 18.14 -12.11
C GLY A 177 1.69 17.45 -10.79
N LYS A 178 0.42 17.51 -10.38
CA LYS A 178 -0.07 16.83 -9.16
C LYS A 178 0.10 15.32 -9.24
N THR A 179 -0.27 14.71 -10.36
CA THR A 179 -0.11 13.26 -10.63
C THR A 179 1.35 12.83 -10.56
N ARG A 180 2.24 13.57 -11.21
CA ARG A 180 3.68 13.31 -11.20
C ARG A 180 4.23 13.31 -9.78
N ARG A 181 3.81 14.27 -8.94
CA ARG A 181 4.24 14.35 -7.54
C ARG A 181 3.79 13.13 -6.74
N VAL A 182 2.60 12.58 -6.98
CA VAL A 182 2.15 11.37 -6.28
C VAL A 182 3.08 10.19 -6.56
N PHE A 183 3.44 9.94 -7.82
CA PHE A 183 4.16 8.72 -8.17
C PHE A 183 5.69 8.84 -8.16
N ARG A 184 6.24 10.04 -8.32
CA ARG A 184 7.69 10.29 -8.32
C ARG A 184 8.21 10.84 -7.00
N ASP A 185 7.36 11.56 -6.27
CA ASP A 185 7.77 12.31 -5.08
C ASP A 185 7.16 11.76 -3.79
N ALA A 186 6.32 10.72 -3.83
CA ALA A 186 5.83 10.13 -2.61
C ALA A 186 6.98 9.79 -1.64
N TYR A 187 6.71 10.07 -0.38
CA TYR A 187 7.60 9.88 0.75
C TYR A 187 6.99 8.82 1.67
N MET A 188 5.72 9.02 2.02
CA MET A 188 4.96 8.14 2.90
C MET A 188 3.57 7.91 2.31
N CYS A 189 3.11 6.66 2.35
CA CYS A 189 1.74 6.28 2.03
C CYS A 189 1.09 5.82 3.33
N MET A 190 -0.05 6.41 3.67
CA MET A 190 -0.76 6.13 4.91
C MET A 190 -2.02 5.33 4.60
N TYR A 191 -2.14 4.22 5.31
CA TYR A 191 -3.25 3.29 5.19
C TYR A 191 -4.05 3.28 6.48
N GLU A 192 -5.36 3.16 6.38
CA GLU A 192 -6.26 3.09 7.52
C GLU A 192 -7.20 1.89 7.41
N ASN A 193 -7.66 1.39 8.55
CA ASN A 193 -8.73 0.41 8.58
C ASN A 193 -10.08 1.14 8.40
N PRO A 194 -10.88 0.82 7.36
CA PRO A 194 -12.16 1.48 7.12
C PRO A 194 -13.15 1.42 8.29
N LEU A 195 -12.99 0.42 9.19
CA LEU A 195 -13.86 0.23 10.36
C LEU A 195 -13.50 1.15 11.54
N VAL A 196 -12.32 1.77 11.52
CA VAL A 196 -11.80 2.62 12.62
C VAL A 196 -11.96 4.12 12.28
N MET A 197 -12.61 4.48 11.17
CA MET A 197 -12.82 5.88 10.80
C MET A 197 -13.59 6.61 11.93
N LYS A 198 -12.93 7.60 12.52
CA LYS A 198 -13.45 8.38 13.66
C LYS A 198 -14.59 9.35 13.30
N TYR A 199 -14.94 9.45 12.01
CA TYR A 199 -16.00 10.34 11.55
C TYR A 199 -16.89 9.62 10.53
N LYS A 200 -18.16 9.47 10.89
CA LYS A 200 -19.29 9.22 9.98
C LYS A 200 -19.97 10.54 9.69
#